data_AF-A0A6N6JLH8-F1
#
_entry.id   AF-A0A6N6JLH8-F1
#
_cell.length_a   1.000
_cell.length_b   1.000
_cell.length_c   1.000
_cell.angle_alpha   90.00
_cell.angle_beta   90.00
_cell.angle_gamma   90.00
#
_symmetry.space_group_name_H-M   'P 1'
#
loop_
_entity.id
_entity.type
_entity.pdbx_description
1 polymer ?
#
loop_
_entity_poly.entity_id
_entity_poly.type
_entity_poly.pdbx_seq_one_letter_code
_entity_poly.pdbx_strand_id
1 'polypeptide(L)'
;MSVSSKSFTSSAHAALATHEPLAGLLPGTSVLTLAGPRRVEELTDGTRMITRKGTRTLLSITSTVRSVRAIRVARETLGDEIPTSDCLMMPEQRVLLRGWRAELFFGQDQVVTPISRLVDELRISQDTELSEVRAYTLQFETAEVIYADGMEVVCADSKTQRMATSKAA
;
A
#
# COMPACT_ATOMS: atom_id res chain seq x y z
N MET A 1 -11.67 29.27 -36.18
CA MET A 1 -11.88 27.97 -35.51
C MET A 1 -11.28 28.07 -34.12
N SER A 2 -12.13 28.20 -33.10
CA SER A 2 -11.73 28.43 -31.71
C SER A 2 -11.49 27.08 -31.05
N VAL A 3 -10.26 26.81 -30.61
CA VAL A 3 -9.91 25.60 -29.86
C VAL A 3 -10.15 25.88 -28.39
N SER A 4 -11.28 25.40 -27.88
CA SER A 4 -11.69 25.58 -26.50
C SER A 4 -10.78 24.75 -25.58
N SER A 5 -10.02 25.43 -24.73
CA SER A 5 -9.25 24.83 -23.64
C SER A 5 -10.19 24.11 -22.68
N LYS A 6 -10.17 22.77 -22.65
CA LYS A 6 -10.80 22.01 -21.58
C LYS A 6 -9.80 21.89 -20.44
N SER A 7 -10.03 22.67 -19.39
CA SER A 7 -9.39 22.56 -18.09
C SER A 7 -9.67 21.18 -17.48
N PHE A 8 -8.64 20.33 -17.41
CA PHE A 8 -8.67 19.06 -16.68
C PHE A 8 -8.38 19.33 -15.20
N THR A 9 -9.43 19.37 -14.38
CA THR A 9 -9.31 19.41 -12.93
C THR A 9 -8.84 18.06 -12.40
N SER A 10 -7.72 18.08 -11.67
CA SER A 10 -7.03 16.98 -11.00
C SER A 10 -7.95 16.15 -10.10
N SER A 11 -8.22 14.90 -10.49
CA SER A 11 -9.05 13.92 -9.77
C SER A 11 -8.25 13.02 -8.82
N ALA A 12 -6.96 13.28 -8.60
CA ALA A 12 -6.11 12.43 -7.76
C ALA A 12 -6.53 12.37 -6.28
N HIS A 13 -7.37 13.30 -5.84
CA HIS A 13 -7.86 13.35 -4.45
C HIS A 13 -9.04 12.41 -4.17
N ALA A 14 -9.75 11.92 -5.19
CA ALA A 14 -11.05 11.28 -5.00
C ALA A 14 -11.01 9.76 -4.74
N ALA A 15 -9.86 9.09 -4.83
CA ALA A 15 -9.78 7.63 -4.77
C ALA A 15 -9.48 7.03 -3.39
N LEU A 16 -9.51 7.82 -2.31
CA LEU A 16 -9.19 7.35 -0.95
C LEU A 16 -10.40 6.83 -0.15
N ALA A 17 -11.60 6.79 -0.71
CA ALA A 17 -12.85 6.54 0.02
C ALA A 17 -13.56 5.21 -0.35
N THR A 18 -12.83 4.09 -0.43
CA THR A 18 -13.48 2.76 -0.55
C THR A 18 -13.41 1.98 0.76
N HIS A 19 -14.59 1.70 1.32
CA HIS A 19 -14.90 1.01 2.58
C HIS A 19 -14.48 -0.48 2.65
N GLU A 20 -13.18 -0.78 2.46
CA GLU A 20 -12.64 -2.12 2.76
C GLU A 20 -11.37 -2.03 3.60
N PRO A 21 -11.40 -2.53 4.84
CA PRO A 21 -10.27 -2.51 5.74
C PRO A 21 -9.83 -3.92 6.19
N LEU A 22 -8.62 -4.22 6.66
CA LEU A 22 -7.40 -3.44 6.87
C LEU A 22 -6.30 -4.01 5.98
N ALA A 23 -5.71 -3.15 5.15
CA ALA A 23 -4.45 -3.42 4.48
C ALA A 23 -3.30 -3.42 5.50
N GLY A 24 -2.50 -4.49 5.51
CA GLY A 24 -1.39 -4.66 6.43
C GLY A 24 -0.14 -5.20 5.73
N LEU A 25 1.01 -4.85 6.29
CA LEU A 25 2.31 -5.30 5.82
C LEU A 25 2.67 -6.62 6.48
N LEU A 26 3.40 -7.50 5.79
CA LEU A 26 3.82 -8.77 6.33
C LEU A 26 5.14 -8.62 7.13
N PRO A 27 5.44 -9.54 8.08
CA PRO A 27 6.73 -9.57 8.74
C PRO A 27 7.88 -9.53 7.74
N GLY A 28 8.95 -8.82 8.09
CA GLY A 28 10.10 -8.65 7.23
C GLY A 28 9.98 -7.50 6.23
N THR A 29 8.79 -6.93 5.98
CA THR A 29 8.66 -5.74 5.12
C THR A 29 9.49 -4.58 5.67
N SER A 30 10.40 -4.05 4.85
CA SER A 30 11.21 -2.88 5.18
C SER A 30 10.44 -1.60 4.89
N VAL A 31 10.19 -0.79 5.90
CA VAL A 31 9.53 0.51 5.78
C VAL A 31 10.49 1.66 5.98
N LEU A 32 10.29 2.76 5.24
CA LEU A 32 11.14 3.94 5.39
C LEU A 32 10.70 4.80 6.58
N THR A 33 11.58 4.93 7.57
CA THR A 33 11.39 5.82 8.72
C THR A 33 12.36 6.99 8.68
N LEU A 34 12.12 8.02 9.49
CA LEU A 34 13.02 9.17 9.60
C LEU A 34 14.43 8.76 10.09
N ALA A 35 14.53 7.67 10.85
CA ALA A 35 15.79 7.12 11.33
C ALA A 35 16.45 6.13 10.35
N GLY A 36 15.86 5.94 9.16
CA GLY A 36 16.29 4.97 8.15
C GLY A 36 15.28 3.81 7.97
N PRO A 37 15.58 2.85 7.09
CA PRO A 37 14.73 1.67 6.87
C PRO A 37 14.64 0.80 8.13
N ARG A 38 13.43 0.35 8.49
CA ARG A 38 13.18 -0.55 9.63
C ARG A 38 12.21 -1.66 9.25
N ARG A 39 12.25 -2.81 9.92
CA ARG A 39 11.25 -3.86 9.71
C ARG A 39 9.93 -3.46 10.35
N VAL A 40 8.82 -3.84 9.73
CA VAL A 40 7.49 -3.44 10.21
C VAL A 40 7.20 -3.95 11.62
N GLU A 41 7.65 -5.15 11.96
CA GLU A 41 7.48 -5.77 13.27
C GLU A 41 8.29 -5.09 14.39
N GLU A 42 9.24 -4.23 14.03
CA GLU A 42 10.06 -3.48 14.99
C GLU A 42 9.53 -2.06 15.24
N LEU A 43 8.49 -1.64 14.51
CA LEU A 43 7.88 -0.32 14.69
C LEU A 43 7.12 -0.25 16.01
N THR A 44 7.08 0.95 16.57
CA THR A 44 6.29 1.26 17.75
C THR A 44 5.47 2.52 17.52
N ASP A 45 4.40 2.66 18.29
CA ASP A 45 3.60 3.89 18.35
C ASP A 45 4.50 5.10 18.59
N GLY A 46 4.26 6.18 17.87
CA GLY A 46 5.11 7.38 17.89
C GLY A 46 6.28 7.36 16.89
N THR A 47 6.53 6.24 16.19
CA THR A 47 7.60 6.19 15.18
C THR A 47 7.38 7.24 14.08
N ARG A 48 8.44 7.99 13.74
CA ARG A 48 8.41 8.98 12.66
C ARG A 48 8.66 8.29 11.32
N MET A 49 7.61 8.22 10.51
CA MET A 49 7.59 7.56 9.20
C MET A 49 7.83 8.58 8.08
N ILE A 50 8.56 8.17 7.04
CA ILE A 50 8.63 8.95 5.80
C ILE A 50 7.43 8.58 4.93
N THR A 51 6.63 9.59 4.56
CA THR A 51 5.47 9.45 3.68
C THR A 51 5.64 10.35 2.47
N ARG A 52 4.81 10.13 1.44
CA ARG A 52 4.76 10.99 0.26
C ARG A 52 4.42 12.45 0.59
N LYS A 53 3.72 12.72 1.69
CA LYS A 53 3.36 14.07 2.16
C LYS A 53 4.34 14.63 3.20
N GLY A 54 5.54 14.04 3.30
CA GLY A 54 6.56 14.37 4.29
C GLY A 54 6.50 13.46 5.52
N THR A 55 7.20 13.82 6.59
CA THR A 55 7.26 12.98 7.78
C THR A 55 5.94 12.98 8.55
N ARG A 56 5.48 11.80 8.98
CA ARG A 56 4.29 11.63 9.82
C ARG A 56 4.60 10.77 11.03
N THR A 57 3.82 10.93 12.09
CA THR A 57 3.90 10.09 13.29
C THR A 57 2.95 8.91 13.12
N LEU A 58 3.47 7.70 13.27
CA LEU A 58 2.66 6.49 13.37
C LEU A 58 1.85 6.55 14.67
N LEU A 59 0.52 6.57 14.58
CA LEU A 59 -0.34 6.68 15.76
C LEU A 59 -0.47 5.35 16.49
N SER A 60 -0.60 4.27 15.72
CA SER A 60 -0.70 2.93 16.26
C SER A 60 -0.22 1.90 15.25
N ILE A 61 0.35 0.81 15.75
CA ILE A 61 0.57 -0.42 14.98
C ILE A 61 -0.13 -1.60 15.66
N THR A 62 -0.92 -2.34 14.88
CA THR A 62 -1.59 -3.56 15.36
C THR A 62 -1.21 -4.74 14.47
N SER A 63 -1.18 -5.94 15.05
CA SER A 63 -0.94 -7.16 14.27
C SER A 63 -2.10 -8.13 14.40
N THR A 64 -2.51 -8.72 13.28
CA THR A 64 -3.55 -9.74 13.22
C THR A 64 -3.07 -10.90 12.38
N VAL A 65 -3.48 -12.11 12.72
CA VAL A 65 -3.25 -13.30 11.89
C VAL A 65 -4.48 -13.54 11.03
N ARG A 66 -4.29 -13.77 9.73
CA ARG A 66 -5.38 -13.95 8.77
C ARG A 66 -5.12 -15.14 7.86
N SER A 67 -6.12 -15.98 7.69
CA SER A 67 -6.09 -17.10 6.73
C SER A 67 -6.40 -16.58 5.33
N VAL A 68 -5.36 -16.17 4.62
CA VAL A 68 -5.44 -15.65 3.24
C VAL A 68 -4.14 -15.95 2.52
N ARG A 69 -4.23 -16.23 1.21
CA ARG A 69 -3.03 -16.33 0.36
C ARG A 69 -2.50 -14.95 0.08
N ALA A 70 -1.26 -14.68 0.47
CA ALA A 70 -0.59 -13.43 0.15
C ALA A 70 -0.37 -13.31 -1.37
N ILE A 71 -0.10 -12.09 -1.84
CA ILE A 71 0.37 -11.82 -3.18
C ILE A 71 1.88 -11.69 -3.13
N ARG A 72 2.58 -12.51 -3.91
CA ARG A 72 4.01 -12.43 -4.15
C ARG A 72 4.25 -11.45 -5.28
N VAL A 73 5.18 -10.53 -5.05
CA VAL A 73 5.65 -9.56 -6.05
C VAL A 73 7.15 -9.76 -6.19
N ALA A 74 7.59 -10.22 -7.35
CA ALA A 74 9.02 -10.37 -7.62
C ALA A 74 9.70 -9.00 -7.72
N ARG A 75 10.96 -8.90 -7.28
CA ARG A 75 11.78 -7.68 -7.41
C ARG A 75 11.74 -7.09 -8.81
N GLU A 76 11.82 -5.76 -8.93
CA GLU A 76 11.92 -5.04 -10.21
C GLU A 76 10.75 -5.27 -11.19
N THR A 77 9.64 -5.85 -10.74
CA THR A 77 8.47 -6.13 -11.58
C THR A 77 7.69 -4.88 -11.93
N LEU A 78 7.66 -3.93 -11.01
CA LEU A 78 7.03 -2.63 -11.19
C LEU A 78 8.14 -1.63 -11.51
N GLY A 79 9.04 -2.00 -12.41
CA GLY A 79 10.16 -1.21 -12.95
C GLY A 79 11.40 -1.15 -12.08
N ASP A 80 12.36 -0.31 -12.49
CA ASP A 80 13.72 -0.33 -11.97
C ASP A 80 13.75 -0.19 -10.44
N GLU A 81 14.30 -1.22 -9.79
CA GLU A 81 14.43 -1.35 -8.32
C GLU A 81 13.09 -1.32 -7.54
N ILE A 82 11.95 -1.59 -8.19
CA ILE A 82 10.63 -1.61 -7.55
C ILE A 82 9.89 -2.92 -7.86
N PRO A 83 9.62 -3.77 -6.86
CA PRO A 83 10.13 -3.70 -5.48
C PRO A 83 11.65 -3.84 -5.41
N THR A 84 12.26 -3.40 -4.31
CA THR A 84 13.72 -3.51 -4.06
C THR A 84 14.17 -4.95 -3.82
N SER A 85 13.25 -5.81 -3.41
CA SER A 85 13.43 -7.25 -3.19
C SER A 85 12.10 -7.95 -3.38
N ASP A 86 12.11 -9.28 -3.57
CA ASP A 86 10.87 -10.04 -3.55
C ASP A 86 10.10 -9.75 -2.24
N CYS A 87 8.82 -9.42 -2.37
CA CYS A 87 7.99 -9.07 -1.22
C CYS A 87 6.65 -9.79 -1.28
N LEU A 88 6.03 -9.94 -0.11
CA LEU A 88 4.69 -10.48 0.05
C LEU A 88 3.76 -9.39 0.56
N MET A 89 2.55 -9.33 0.02
CA MET A 89 1.55 -8.34 0.39
C MET A 89 0.19 -9.00 0.60
N MET A 90 -0.61 -8.43 1.48
CA MET A 90 -2.03 -8.80 1.59
C MET A 90 -2.75 -8.52 0.27
N PRO A 91 -3.68 -9.36 -0.21
CA PRO A 91 -4.36 -9.15 -1.51
C PRO A 91 -5.07 -7.80 -1.65
N GLU A 92 -5.66 -7.31 -0.56
CA GLU A 92 -6.33 -6.02 -0.48
C GLU A 92 -5.38 -4.84 -0.19
N GLN A 93 -4.07 -5.10 0.00
CA GLN A 93 -3.08 -4.05 0.19
C GLN A 93 -3.10 -3.12 -1.02
N ARG A 94 -3.48 -1.87 -0.79
CA ARG A 94 -3.53 -0.84 -1.83
C ARG A 94 -2.15 -0.25 -2.05
N VAL A 95 -1.79 -0.11 -3.31
CA VAL A 95 -0.53 0.44 -3.78
C VAL A 95 -0.80 1.61 -4.72
N LEU A 96 0.07 2.61 -4.70
CA LEU A 96 0.03 3.74 -5.62
C LEU A 96 0.94 3.43 -6.81
N LEU A 97 0.35 3.25 -7.99
CA LEU A 97 1.07 3.17 -9.26
C LEU A 97 1.10 4.54 -9.94
N ARG A 98 2.19 4.84 -10.65
CA ARG A 98 2.40 6.11 -11.35
C ARG A 98 3.19 5.95 -12.65
N GLY A 99 3.04 6.93 -13.53
CA GLY A 99 3.74 7.00 -14.82
C GLY A 99 3.36 5.82 -15.70
N TRP A 100 4.33 5.32 -16.49
CA TRP A 100 4.09 4.28 -17.49
C TRP A 100 3.37 3.04 -16.96
N ARG A 101 3.52 2.71 -15.68
CA ARG A 101 2.85 1.55 -15.04
C ARG A 101 1.37 1.79 -14.87
N ALA A 102 1.00 2.95 -14.35
CA ALA A 102 -0.41 3.32 -14.20
C ALA A 102 -1.07 3.48 -15.57
N GLU A 103 -0.34 3.97 -16.57
CA GLU A 103 -0.83 4.08 -17.94
C GLU A 103 -1.01 2.70 -18.58
N LEU A 104 -0.03 1.80 -18.43
CA LEU A 104 -0.08 0.44 -18.96
C LEU A 104 -1.25 -0.36 -18.39
N PHE A 105 -1.45 -0.33 -17.06
CA PHE A 105 -2.48 -1.13 -16.40
C PHE A 105 -3.87 -0.48 -16.42
N PHE A 106 -3.95 0.86 -16.42
CA PHE A 106 -5.22 1.58 -16.19
C PHE A 106 -5.46 2.78 -17.11
N GLY A 107 -4.52 3.13 -17.99
CA GLY A 107 -4.63 4.31 -18.86
C GLY A 107 -4.70 5.63 -18.08
N GLN A 108 -4.07 5.69 -16.90
CA GLN A 108 -4.05 6.89 -16.02
C GLN A 108 -2.61 7.25 -15.64
N ASP A 109 -2.33 8.53 -15.39
CA ASP A 109 -1.01 8.97 -14.91
C ASP A 109 -0.66 8.43 -13.53
N GLN A 110 -1.68 8.18 -12.71
CA GLN A 110 -1.56 7.59 -11.37
C GLN A 110 -2.85 6.90 -10.96
N VAL A 111 -2.73 5.84 -10.16
CA VAL A 111 -3.88 5.06 -9.69
C VAL A 111 -3.54 4.38 -8.37
N VAL A 112 -4.53 4.33 -7.48
CA VAL A 112 -4.50 3.50 -6.27
C VAL A 112 -5.33 2.26 -6.53
N THR A 113 -4.73 1.08 -6.37
CA THR A 113 -5.38 -0.20 -6.63
C THR A 113 -4.91 -1.26 -5.63
N PRO A 114 -5.73 -2.26 -5.25
CA PRO A 114 -5.23 -3.41 -4.51
C PRO A 114 -4.21 -4.20 -5.34
N ILE A 115 -3.19 -4.75 -4.68
CA ILE A 115 -2.10 -5.49 -5.33
C ILE A 115 -2.60 -6.73 -6.07
N SER A 116 -3.70 -7.34 -5.60
CA SER A 116 -4.36 -8.47 -6.27
C SER A 116 -4.87 -8.16 -7.68
N ARG A 117 -5.14 -6.88 -8.02
CA ARG A 117 -5.52 -6.47 -9.39
C ARG A 117 -4.35 -6.50 -10.37
N LEU A 118 -3.12 -6.62 -9.88
CA LEU A 118 -1.91 -6.64 -10.70
C LEU A 118 -1.39 -8.05 -10.94
N VAL A 119 -2.08 -9.09 -10.44
CA VAL A 119 -1.68 -10.49 -10.62
C VAL A 119 -1.65 -10.83 -12.11
N ASP A 120 -0.49 -11.31 -12.56
CA ASP A 120 -0.22 -11.78 -13.91
C ASP A 120 0.16 -13.27 -13.96
N GLU A 121 0.22 -13.92 -12.80
CA GLU A 121 0.65 -15.32 -12.60
C GLU A 121 2.09 -15.62 -13.07
N LEU A 122 2.90 -14.59 -13.30
CA LEU A 122 4.29 -14.69 -13.73
C LEU A 122 5.24 -14.04 -12.74
N ARG A 123 5.05 -12.74 -12.50
CA ARG A 123 5.90 -11.92 -11.63
C ARG A 123 5.12 -11.38 -10.43
N ILE A 124 3.81 -11.30 -10.56
CA ILE A 124 2.87 -11.02 -9.48
C ILE A 124 1.88 -12.18 -9.43
N SER A 125 1.93 -12.97 -8.37
CA SER A 125 1.14 -14.21 -8.26
C SER A 125 0.63 -14.42 -6.85
N GLN A 126 -0.38 -15.28 -6.70
CA GLN A 126 -0.79 -15.74 -5.37
C GLN A 126 0.29 -16.66 -4.80
N ASP A 127 0.63 -16.44 -3.54
CA ASP A 127 1.51 -17.34 -2.81
C ASP A 127 0.82 -18.68 -2.55
N THR A 128 1.53 -19.78 -2.78
CA THR A 128 1.00 -21.14 -2.66
C THR A 128 1.43 -21.84 -1.37
N GLU A 129 2.36 -21.27 -0.62
CA GLU A 129 2.96 -21.89 0.57
C GLU A 129 2.34 -21.36 1.87
N LEU A 130 1.96 -20.08 1.89
CA LEU A 130 1.42 -19.41 3.06
C LEU A 130 -0.11 -19.32 2.99
N SER A 131 -0.78 -20.17 3.76
CA SER A 131 -2.25 -20.12 3.94
C SER A 131 -2.68 -19.23 5.11
N GLU A 132 -1.75 -18.87 5.99
CA GLU A 132 -1.97 -18.02 7.15
C GLU A 132 -0.83 -17.01 7.28
N VAL A 133 -1.17 -15.73 7.38
CA VAL A 133 -0.20 -14.65 7.39
C VAL A 133 -0.48 -13.68 8.53
N ARG A 134 0.59 -13.25 9.21
CA ARG A 134 0.53 -12.12 10.13
C ARG A 134 0.59 -10.83 9.32
N ALA A 135 -0.33 -9.92 9.58
CA ALA A 135 -0.38 -8.61 8.95
C ALA A 135 -0.28 -7.52 10.02
N TYR A 136 0.63 -6.58 9.82
CA TYR A 136 0.84 -5.39 10.63
C TYR A 136 0.12 -4.22 9.97
N THR A 137 -0.90 -3.70 10.64
CA THR A 137 -1.63 -2.53 10.17
C THR A 137 -1.11 -1.28 10.86
N LEU A 138 -0.74 -0.30 10.04
CA LEU A 138 -0.21 1.00 10.47
C LEU A 138 -1.35 2.03 10.41
N GLN A 139 -1.55 2.74 11.51
CA GLN A 139 -2.59 3.74 11.63
C GLN A 139 -2.00 5.15 11.67
N PHE A 140 -2.53 6.04 10.82
CA PHE A 140 -2.18 7.45 10.78
C PHE A 140 -3.40 8.33 11.05
N GLU A 141 -3.15 9.62 11.31
CA GLU A 141 -4.21 10.61 11.53
C GLU A 141 -5.09 10.78 10.29
N THR A 142 -4.46 10.90 9.13
CA THR A 142 -5.09 10.89 7.80
C THR A 142 -4.50 9.76 6.96
N ALA A 143 -5.13 9.42 5.83
CA ALA A 143 -4.59 8.39 4.96
C ALA A 143 -3.28 8.86 4.35
N GLU A 144 -2.26 8.02 4.44
CA GLU A 144 -0.90 8.32 4.03
C GLU A 144 -0.37 7.26 3.05
N VAL A 145 0.54 7.68 2.19
CA VAL A 145 1.30 6.78 1.32
C VAL A 145 2.71 6.68 1.87
N ILE A 146 3.11 5.48 2.28
CA ILE A 146 4.44 5.19 2.82
C ILE A 146 5.29 4.44 1.79
N TYR A 147 6.58 4.33 2.07
CA TYR A 147 7.51 3.51 1.27
C TYR A 147 7.78 2.20 2.01
N ALA A 148 7.46 1.07 1.36
CA ALA A 148 7.65 -0.27 1.90
C ALA A 148 8.21 -1.20 0.81
N ASP A 149 9.38 -1.83 1.05
CA ASP A 149 10.12 -2.64 0.08
C ASP A 149 10.29 -1.95 -1.30
N GLY A 150 10.50 -0.63 -1.28
CA GLY A 150 10.60 0.21 -2.49
C GLY A 150 9.27 0.61 -3.12
N MET A 151 8.14 0.06 -2.66
CA MET A 151 6.81 0.36 -3.17
C MET A 151 6.11 1.49 -2.41
N GLU A 152 5.25 2.23 -3.12
CA GLU A 152 4.34 3.20 -2.51
C GLU A 152 3.05 2.51 -2.05
N VAL A 153 2.89 2.38 -0.73
CA VAL A 153 1.82 1.62 -0.10
C VAL A 153 0.86 2.54 0.65
N VAL A 154 -0.44 2.33 0.47
CA VAL A 154 -1.48 3.15 1.12
C VAL A 154 -1.78 2.60 2.53
N CYS A 155 -1.67 3.47 3.53
CA CYS A 155 -2.12 3.23 4.88
C CYS A 155 -3.40 4.04 5.16
N ALA A 156 -4.43 3.36 5.66
CA ALA A 156 -5.72 3.97 5.93
C ALA A 156 -5.68 4.89 7.17
N ASP A 157 -6.62 5.84 7.23
CA ASP A 157 -6.78 6.72 8.39
C ASP A 157 -7.47 6.03 9.57
N SER A 158 -7.35 6.65 10.74
CA SER A 158 -7.96 6.18 11.99
C SER A 158 -9.49 6.00 11.94
N LYS A 159 -10.21 6.69 11.05
CA LYS A 159 -11.67 6.57 10.92
C LYS A 159 -12.03 5.31 10.15
N THR A 160 -11.37 5.12 9.00
CA THR A 160 -11.52 3.95 8.13
C THR A 160 -11.12 2.67 8.86
N GLN A 161 -10.07 2.72 9.69
CA GLN A 161 -9.64 1.57 10.50
C GLN A 161 -10.56 1.25 11.68
N ARG A 162 -11.29 2.22 12.24
CA ARG A 162 -12.28 1.93 13.30
C ARG A 162 -13.56 1.29 12.78
N MET A 163 -14.01 1.70 11.59
CA MET A 163 -15.16 1.09 10.92
C MET A 163 -14.89 -0.35 10.47
N ALA A 164 -13.61 -0.68 10.30
CA ALA A 164 -13.12 -2.01 9.98
C ALA A 164 -13.32 -3.01 11.09
N THR A 165 -12.82 -2.65 12.26
CA THR A 165 -12.73 -3.50 13.43
C THR A 165 -14.10 -3.67 14.06
N SER A 166 -15.01 -2.70 13.90
CA SER A 166 -16.40 -2.80 14.37
C SER A 166 -17.27 -3.76 13.55
N LYS A 167 -16.88 -4.13 12.32
CA LYS A 167 -17.66 -5.04 11.46
C LYS A 167 -17.20 -6.49 11.57
N ALA A 168 -16.04 -6.74 12.18
CA ALA A 168 -15.47 -8.06 12.39
C ALA A 168 -15.78 -8.67 13.78
N ALA A 169 -16.56 -7.96 14.61
CA ALA A 169 -16.97 -8.36 15.96
C ALA A 169 -18.45 -8.76 16.00
#